data_AF-A0A659PE32-F1
#
_entry.id   AF-A0A659PE32-F1
#
_cell.length_a   1.000
_cell.length_b   1.000
_cell.length_c   1.000
_cell.angle_alpha   90.00
_cell.angle_beta   90.00
_cell.angle_gamma   90.00
#
_symmetry.space_group_name_H-M   'P 1'
#
loop_
_entity.id
_entity.type
_entity.pdbx_description
1 polymer ?
#
loop_
_entity_poly.entity_id
_entity_poly.type
_entity_poly.pdbx_seq_one_letter_code
_entity_poly.pdbx_strand_id
1 'polypeptide(L)' 'MHPRFLTAFAHLADNLQSALAPILADHHFPAMLTAEQVSTLKNTAGLAADALAVGLVPLSRLPL' A
#
# COMPACT_ATOMS: atom_id res chain seq x y z
N MET A 1 11.20 5.47 -3.29
CA MET A 1 10.58 4.14 -3.09
C MET A 1 11.60 3.14 -2.55
N HIS A 2 11.34 2.54 -1.39
CA HIS A 2 12.30 1.65 -0.72
C HIS A 2 12.28 0.24 -1.37
N PRO A 3 13.44 -0.39 -1.68
CA PRO A 3 13.49 -1.68 -2.37
C PRO A 3 12.74 -2.81 -1.63
N ARG A 4 12.63 -2.72 -0.30
CA ARG A 4 11.86 -3.64 0.53
C ARG A 4 10.37 -3.67 0.16
N PHE A 5 9.79 -2.52 -0.17
CA PHE A 5 8.38 -2.43 -0.58
C PHE A 5 8.19 -2.72 -2.07
N LEU A 6 9.25 -2.62 -2.88
CA LEU A 6 9.18 -2.81 -4.34
C LEU A 6 8.71 -4.22 -4.72
N THR A 7 9.24 -5.25 -4.06
CA THR A 7 8.88 -6.65 -4.30
C THR A 7 7.43 -6.94 -3.94
N ALA A 8 6.99 -6.50 -2.76
CA ALA A 8 5.61 -6.68 -2.33
C ALA A 8 4.64 -5.83 -3.17
N PHE A 9 5.04 -4.62 -3.57
CA PHE A 9 4.26 -3.72 -4.41
C PHE A 9 4.01 -4.29 -5.81
N ALA A 10 5.02 -4.92 -6.42
CA ALA A 10 4.88 -5.55 -7.73
C ALA A 10 3.86 -6.72 -7.75
N HIS A 11 3.50 -7.27 -6.58
CA HIS A 11 2.51 -8.33 -6.44
C HIS A 11 1.09 -7.82 -6.17
N LEU A 12 0.90 -6.50 -6.05
CA LEU A 12 -0.41 -5.89 -5.80
C LEU A 12 -1.19 -5.73 -7.11
N ALA A 13 -2.51 -5.59 -7.03
CA ALA A 13 -3.33 -5.28 -8.19
C ALA A 13 -3.02 -3.88 -8.75
N ASP A 14 -3.16 -3.66 -10.06
CA ASP A 14 -2.74 -2.43 -10.75
C ASP A 14 -3.39 -1.15 -10.19
N ASN A 15 -4.66 -1.26 -9.80
CA ASN A 15 -5.42 -0.19 -9.14
C ASN A 15 -4.81 0.18 -7.77
N LEU A 16 -4.38 -0.82 -7.00
CA LEU A 16 -3.75 -0.63 -5.70
C LEU A 16 -2.33 -0.09 -5.85
N GLN A 17 -1.58 -0.58 -6.85
CA GLN A 17 -0.26 -0.07 -7.19
C GLN A 17 -0.32 1.42 -7.51
N SER A 18 -1.22 1.81 -8.41
CA SER A 18 -1.39 3.22 -8.80
C SER A 18 -1.73 4.12 -7.60
N ALA A 19 -2.57 3.63 -6.69
CA ALA A 19 -2.97 4.38 -5.50
C ALA A 19 -1.88 4.43 -4.41
N LEU A 20 -1.06 3.38 -4.27
CA LEU A 20 0.04 3.30 -3.29
C LEU A 20 1.35 3.93 -3.78
N ALA A 21 1.55 4.05 -5.09
CA ALA A 21 2.76 4.62 -5.69
C ALA A 21 3.14 5.98 -5.07
N PRO A 22 2.25 6.99 -4.96
CA PRO A 22 2.62 8.27 -4.36
C PRO A 22 2.92 8.18 -2.85
N ILE A 23 2.31 7.24 -2.12
CA ILE A 23 2.53 7.04 -0.68
C ILE A 23 3.89 6.38 -0.43
N LEU A 24 4.24 5.35 -1.22
CA LEU A 24 5.50 4.63 -1.14
C LEU A 24 6.67 5.35 -1.83
N ALA A 25 6.38 6.37 -2.64
CA ALA A 25 7.39 7.26 -3.20
C ALA A 25 8.09 8.08 -2.10
N ASP A 26 7.40 8.36 -0.99
CA ASP A 26 7.98 9.03 0.18
C ASP A 26 9.10 8.19 0.81
N HIS A 27 10.30 8.79 0.88
CA HIS A 27 11.48 8.16 1.47
C HIS A 27 11.37 7.97 2.98
N HIS A 28 10.53 8.77 3.64
CA HIS A 28 10.27 8.70 5.08
C HIS A 28 8.99 7.92 5.41
N PHE A 29 8.46 7.13 4.47
CA PHE A 29 7.28 6.33 4.71
C PHE A 29 7.47 5.44 5.97
N PRO A 30 6.67 5.64 7.04
CA PRO A 30 6.89 5.01 8.35
C PRO A 30 6.44 3.55 8.41
N ALA A 31 6.28 2.88 7.26
CA ALA A 31 5.66 1.57 7.14
C ALA A 31 4.22 1.50 7.70
N MET A 32 3.53 2.64 7.81
CA MET A 32 2.18 2.74 8.37
C MET A 32 1.33 3.69 7.52
N LEU A 33 0.05 3.33 7.32
CA LEU A 33 -0.92 4.15 6.60
C LEU A 33 -1.84 4.86 7.60
N THR A 34 -2.15 6.13 7.34
CA THR A 34 -3.14 6.88 8.11
C THR A 34 -4.57 6.49 7.67
N ALA A 35 -5.57 6.77 8.51
CA ALA A 35 -6.97 6.52 8.18
C ALA A 35 -7.41 7.27 6.90
N GLU A 36 -6.89 8.47 6.68
CA GLU A 36 -7.14 9.27 5.48
C GLU A 36 -6.55 8.61 4.22
N GLN A 37 -5.30 8.12 4.30
CA GLN A 37 -4.67 7.37 3.22
C GLN A 37 -5.45 6.10 2.92
N VAL A 38 -5.88 5.35 3.94
CA VAL A 38 -6.72 4.16 3.79
C VAL A 38 -8.04 4.49 3.08
N SER A 39 -8.70 5.59 3.46
CA SER A 39 -9.94 6.04 2.80
C SER A 39 -9.71 6.39 1.33
N THR A 40 -8.61 7.09 1.04
CA THR A 40 -8.21 7.46 -0.32
C THR A 40 -7.91 6.23 -1.17
N LEU A 41 -7.17 5.25 -0.62
CA LEU A 41 -6.88 3.98 -1.27
C LEU A 41 -8.15 3.19 -1.57
N LYS A 42 -9.11 3.14 -0.64
CA LYS A 42 -10.41 2.47 -0.87
C LYS A 42 -11.19 3.11 -2.02
N ASN A 43 -11.27 4.44 -2.04
CA ASN A 43 -11.98 5.17 -3.10
C ASN A 43 -11.29 5.01 -4.46
N THR A 44 -9.96 5.09 -4.50
CA THR A 44 -9.19 5.05 -5.75
C THR A 44 -9.10 3.61 -6.30
N ALA A 45 -8.91 2.63 -5.43
CA ALA A 45 -8.84 1.23 -5.82
C ALA A 45 -10.23 0.60 -6.00
N GLY A 46 -11.30 1.25 -5.54
CA GLY A 46 -12.66 0.67 -5.54
C GLY A 46 -12.80 -0.55 -4.62
N LEU A 47 -11.98 -0.63 -3.57
CA LEU A 47 -11.91 -1.79 -2.68
C LEU A 47 -12.57 -1.52 -1.32
N ALA A 48 -13.21 -2.56 -0.77
CA ALA A 48 -13.65 -2.55 0.62
C ALA A 48 -12.44 -2.55 1.58
N ALA A 49 -12.67 -2.11 2.83
CA ALA A 49 -11.60 -2.03 3.84
C ALA A 49 -10.97 -3.41 4.14
N ASP A 50 -11.78 -4.47 4.11
CA ASP A 50 -11.32 -5.84 4.36
C ASP A 50 -10.41 -6.34 3.22
N ALA A 51 -10.84 -6.13 1.97
CA ALA A 51 -10.04 -6.44 0.78
C ALA A 51 -8.72 -5.64 0.74
N LEU A 52 -8.76 -4.38 1.19
CA LEU A 52 -7.56 -3.57 1.33
C LEU A 52 -6.61 -4.16 2.39
N ALA A 53 -7.13 -4.53 3.57
CA ALA A 53 -6.32 -5.09 4.64
C ALA A 53 -5.62 -6.39 4.20
N VAL A 54 -6.33 -7.28 3.49
CA VAL A 54 -5.76 -8.51 2.92
C VAL A 54 -4.69 -8.19 1.88
N GLY A 55 -4.96 -7.25 0.98
CA GLY A 55 -4.00 -6.82 -0.05
C GLY A 55 -2.72 -6.18 0.52
N LEU A 56 -2.79 -5.60 1.73
CA LEU A 56 -1.66 -4.95 2.38
C LEU A 56 -0.81 -5.91 3.25
N VAL A 57 -1.25 -7.16 3.48
CA VAL A 57 -0.50 -8.18 4.25
C VAL A 57 0.93 -8.41 3.73
N PRO A 58 1.19 -8.46 2.41
CA PRO A 58 2.55 -8.63 1.90
C PRO A 58 3.49 -7.48 2.31
N LEU A 59 2.96 -6.25 2.47
CA LEU A 59 3.74 -5.08 2.85
C LEU A 59 4.08 -5.06 4.35
N SER A 60 3.23 -5.64 5.20
CA SER A 60 3.42 -5.66 6.67
C SER A 60 4.34 -6.77 7.16
N ARG A 61 4.56 -7.82 6.35
CA ARG A 61 5.40 -8.99 6.72
C ARG A 61 6.88 -8.85 6.38
N LEU A 62 7.30 -7.69 5.89
CA LEU A 62 8.71 -7.44 5.59
C LEU A 62 9.53 -7.37 6.89
N PRO A 63 10.66 -8.10 7.00
CA PRO A 63 11.50 -8.06 8.19
C PRO A 63 12.05 -6.64 8.39
N LEU A 64 11.97 -6.16 9.64
CA LEU A 64 12.46 -4.84 10.10
C LEU A 64 13.99 -4.76 10.08
#